data_AF-A0A1N7HY46-F1
#
_entry.id   AF-A0A1N7HY46-F1
#
_cell.length_a   1.000
_cell.length_b   1.000
_cell.length_c   1.000
_cell.angle_alpha   90.00
_cell.angle_beta   90.00
_cell.angle_gamma   90.00
#
_symmetry.space_group_name_H-M   'P 1'
#
loop_
_entity.id
_entity.type
_entity.pdbx_description
1 polymer ?
#
loop_
_entity_poly.entity_id
_entity_poly.type
_entity_poly.pdbx_seq_one_letter_code
_entity_poly.pdbx_strand_id
1 'polypeptide(L)'
;MRKKITFLLFGLPVFGFAQSVVGNINSGAVSDTNFTHSVGEIYVIPTDPDQANSGTMGMYYQSVLKVLGVKELEKDHVRIYPNPTADFVHITLNSKSKIEDAEVYDTAGRLVLKAKLDSGKLDLRSLHSGVYMITFKNPDLQPIKIIKKP
;
A
#
# COMPACT_ATOMS: atom_id res chain seq x y z
N MET A 1 58.52 -35.73 -59.05
CA MET A 1 57.17 -35.99 -59.60
C MET A 1 56.14 -35.30 -58.71
N ARG A 2 55.52 -34.22 -59.21
CA ARG A 2 54.52 -33.41 -58.51
C ARG A 2 53.14 -34.06 -58.66
N LYS A 3 52.44 -34.35 -57.57
CA LYS A 3 50.99 -34.62 -57.60
C LYS A 3 50.31 -33.59 -56.71
N LYS A 4 49.43 -32.82 -57.36
CA LYS A 4 48.77 -31.62 -56.85
C LYS A 4 47.66 -32.03 -55.87
N ILE A 5 47.66 -31.39 -54.71
CA ILE A 5 46.56 -31.42 -53.74
C ILE A 5 45.38 -30.69 -54.40
N THR A 6 44.29 -31.41 -54.63
CA THR A 6 43.05 -30.85 -55.18
C THR A 6 42.06 -30.73 -54.03
N PHE A 7 41.78 -29.49 -53.63
CA PHE A 7 40.82 -29.14 -52.58
C PHE A 7 39.41 -29.35 -53.14
N LEU A 8 38.73 -30.41 -52.71
CA LEU A 8 37.34 -30.69 -53.11
C LEU A 8 36.39 -29.96 -52.16
N LEU A 9 36.15 -28.68 -52.46
CA LEU A 9 35.14 -27.86 -51.79
C LEU A 9 33.85 -27.93 -52.61
N PHE A 10 33.00 -28.94 -52.39
CA PHE A 10 31.66 -28.96 -52.99
C PHE A 10 30.63 -29.58 -52.04
N GLY A 11 29.79 -28.70 -51.48
CA GLY A 11 28.37 -28.94 -51.21
C GLY A 11 28.01 -30.06 -50.22
N LEU A 12 28.16 -29.81 -48.93
CA LEU A 12 27.25 -30.40 -47.94
C LEU A 12 25.93 -29.60 -48.00
N PRO A 13 24.78 -30.19 -48.37
CA PRO A 13 23.51 -29.51 -48.18
C PRO A 13 23.24 -29.46 -46.67
N VAL A 14 23.35 -28.27 -46.08
CA VAL A 14 22.83 -28.02 -44.75
C VAL A 14 21.32 -28.05 -44.88
N PHE A 15 20.70 -29.20 -44.59
CA PHE A 15 19.26 -29.27 -44.35
C PHE A 15 18.98 -28.57 -43.02
N GLY A 16 18.81 -27.25 -43.07
CA GLY A 16 18.29 -26.48 -41.96
C GLY A 16 16.80 -26.76 -41.85
N PHE A 17 16.41 -27.65 -40.93
CA PHE A 17 15.03 -27.68 -40.47
C PHE A 17 14.82 -26.44 -39.60
N ALA A 18 14.12 -25.44 -40.13
CA ALA A 18 13.50 -24.44 -39.28
C ALA A 18 12.29 -25.12 -38.63
N GLN A 19 12.36 -25.43 -37.32
CA GLN A 19 11.12 -25.71 -36.61
C GLN A 19 10.36 -24.40 -36.47
N SER A 20 9.19 -24.33 -37.09
CA SER A 20 8.18 -23.34 -36.72
C SER A 20 7.27 -24.02 -35.71
N VAL A 21 7.43 -23.69 -34.43
CA VAL A 21 6.34 -23.92 -33.48
C VAL A 21 5.32 -22.83 -33.76
N VAL A 22 4.32 -23.14 -34.59
CA VAL A 22 3.05 -22.44 -34.47
C VAL A 22 2.46 -22.98 -33.17
N GLY A 23 2.66 -22.24 -32.09
CA GLY A 23 1.92 -22.49 -30.87
C GLY A 23 0.45 -22.25 -31.20
N ASN A 24 -0.26 -23.31 -31.59
CA ASN A 24 -1.70 -23.23 -31.70
C ASN A 24 -2.20 -23.14 -30.26
N ILE A 25 -2.49 -21.92 -29.79
CA ILE A 25 -3.45 -21.72 -28.72
C ILE A 25 -4.83 -22.06 -29.29
N ASN A 26 -5.05 -23.35 -29.53
CA ASN A 26 -6.41 -23.87 -29.64
C ASN A 26 -6.97 -23.87 -28.21
N SER A 27 -7.45 -22.72 -27.76
CA SER A 27 -8.56 -22.73 -26.80
C SER A 27 -9.81 -23.07 -27.59
N GLY A 28 -9.94 -24.35 -27.95
CA GLY A 28 -11.17 -24.92 -28.46
C GLY A 28 -12.17 -25.04 -27.32
N ALA A 29 -12.64 -23.90 -26.81
CA ALA A 29 -13.89 -23.86 -26.07
C ALA A 29 -14.96 -23.47 -27.08
N VAL A 30 -15.83 -24.43 -27.42
CA VAL A 30 -17.09 -24.12 -28.09
C VAL A 30 -17.86 -23.23 -27.12
N SER A 31 -18.14 -21.97 -27.50
CA SER A 31 -18.95 -21.10 -26.66
C SER A 31 -20.38 -21.63 -26.67
N ASP A 32 -20.72 -22.46 -25.68
CA ASP A 32 -22.12 -22.68 -25.34
C ASP A 32 -22.70 -21.32 -24.91
N THR A 33 -24.00 -21.13 -25.16
CA THR A 33 -24.77 -19.87 -25.13
C THR A 33 -24.70 -19.04 -23.82
N ASN A 34 -23.93 -19.50 -22.83
CA ASN A 34 -23.87 -18.98 -21.46
C ASN A 34 -22.50 -18.42 -21.02
N PHE A 35 -21.55 -18.13 -21.93
CA PHE A 35 -20.31 -17.44 -21.55
C PHE A 35 -20.51 -15.92 -21.43
N THR A 36 -20.15 -15.37 -20.27
CA THR A 36 -20.21 -13.93 -19.98
C THR A 36 -18.98 -13.24 -20.56
N HIS A 37 -19.15 -12.44 -21.62
CA HIS A 37 -18.07 -11.67 -22.24
C HIS A 37 -17.85 -10.32 -21.56
N SER A 38 -16.59 -9.86 -21.54
CA SER A 38 -16.25 -8.50 -21.12
C SER A 38 -16.22 -7.55 -22.32
N VAL A 39 -16.54 -6.27 -22.08
CA VAL A 39 -16.49 -5.24 -23.13
C VAL A 39 -15.05 -5.09 -23.64
N GLY A 40 -14.83 -5.28 -24.94
CA GLY A 40 -13.53 -5.15 -25.61
C GLY A 40 -12.84 -6.47 -25.97
N GLU A 41 -13.48 -7.62 -25.71
CA GLU A 41 -12.98 -8.94 -26.13
C GLU A 41 -13.16 -9.17 -27.65
N ILE A 42 -12.14 -9.74 -28.31
CA ILE A 42 -12.24 -10.11 -29.72
C ILE A 42 -12.90 -11.49 -29.81
N TYR A 43 -14.12 -11.53 -30.35
CA TYR A 43 -14.89 -12.75 -30.59
C TYR A 43 -14.84 -13.12 -32.07
N VAL A 44 -14.56 -14.39 -32.38
CA VAL A 44 -14.51 -14.91 -33.75
C VAL A 44 -15.66 -15.91 -33.93
N ILE A 45 -16.59 -15.59 -34.84
CA ILE A 45 -17.68 -16.51 -35.23
C ILE A 45 -17.15 -17.43 -36.33
N PRO A 46 -17.13 -18.75 -36.12
CA PRO A 46 -16.76 -19.70 -37.16
C PRO A 46 -17.82 -19.71 -38.27
N THR A 47 -17.39 -19.82 -39.53
CA THR A 47 -18.30 -20.04 -40.66
C THR A 47 -18.87 -21.46 -40.71
N ASP A 48 -18.29 -22.39 -39.95
CA ASP A 48 -18.70 -23.79 -39.83
C ASP A 48 -18.47 -24.26 -38.37
N PRO A 49 -19.53 -24.48 -37.57
CA PRO A 49 -19.41 -24.78 -36.14
C PRO A 49 -18.84 -26.17 -35.84
N ASP A 50 -18.75 -27.06 -36.84
CA ASP A 50 -18.26 -28.43 -36.68
C ASP A 50 -16.73 -28.57 -36.87
N GLN A 51 -16.03 -27.49 -37.24
CA GLN A 51 -14.57 -27.51 -37.40
C GLN A 51 -13.82 -27.18 -36.10
N ALA A 52 -12.80 -27.99 -35.77
CA ALA A 52 -11.97 -27.87 -34.57
C ALA A 52 -11.16 -26.55 -34.43
N ASN A 53 -11.22 -25.66 -35.42
CA ASN A 53 -10.59 -24.33 -35.43
C ASN A 53 -11.57 -23.18 -35.12
N SER A 54 -12.76 -23.54 -34.65
CA SER A 54 -13.80 -22.65 -34.12
C SER A 54 -13.58 -22.46 -32.62
N GLY A 55 -13.17 -21.27 -32.17
CA GLY A 55 -13.01 -20.99 -30.75
C GLY A 55 -12.70 -19.53 -30.46
N THR A 56 -13.22 -19.03 -29.34
CA THR A 56 -12.90 -17.70 -28.80
C THR A 56 -11.43 -17.64 -28.42
N MET A 57 -10.68 -16.66 -28.96
CA MET A 57 -9.32 -16.36 -28.49
C MET A 57 -9.40 -15.64 -27.15
N GLY A 58 -9.50 -16.39 -26.06
CA GLY A 58 -9.53 -15.83 -24.71
C GLY A 58 -8.17 -15.22 -24.34
N MET A 59 -8.12 -13.90 -24.20
CA MET A 59 -6.96 -13.22 -23.60
C MET A 59 -6.99 -13.45 -22.08
N TYR A 60 -6.00 -14.17 -21.55
CA TYR A 60 -5.87 -14.37 -20.11
C TYR A 60 -5.41 -13.07 -19.43
N TYR A 61 -6.35 -12.24 -18.95
CA TYR A 61 -6.01 -11.03 -18.19
C TYR A 61 -5.85 -11.38 -16.71
N GLN A 62 -4.60 -11.45 -16.22
CA GLN A 62 -4.34 -11.52 -14.79
C GLN A 62 -4.43 -10.12 -14.19
N SER A 63 -5.58 -9.76 -13.64
CA SER A 63 -5.72 -8.52 -12.87
C SER A 63 -4.96 -8.65 -11.54
N VAL A 64 -3.76 -8.06 -11.45
CA VAL A 64 -3.02 -7.95 -10.20
C VAL A 64 -3.62 -6.79 -9.39
N LEU A 65 -4.44 -7.12 -8.39
CA LEU A 65 -4.93 -6.16 -7.39
C LEU A 65 -3.75 -5.68 -6.54
N LYS A 66 -3.18 -4.52 -6.89
CA LYS A 66 -2.18 -3.83 -6.07
C LYS A 66 -2.90 -2.85 -5.15
N VAL A 67 -3.08 -3.24 -3.89
CA VAL A 67 -3.63 -2.37 -2.86
C VAL A 67 -2.50 -1.55 -2.24
N LEU A 68 -2.60 -0.22 -2.29
CA LEU A 68 -1.65 0.69 -1.66
C LEU A 68 -2.07 0.93 -0.21
N GLY A 69 -1.64 0.05 0.70
CA GLY A 69 -1.82 0.25 2.14
C GLY A 69 -0.71 1.14 2.72
N VAL A 70 -1.08 2.15 3.51
CA VAL A 70 -0.11 2.85 4.36
C VAL A 70 0.25 1.92 5.52
N LYS A 71 1.55 1.70 5.75
CA LYS A 71 2.00 1.03 6.97
C LYS A 71 1.70 1.96 8.14
N GLU A 72 0.62 1.70 8.86
CA GLU A 72 0.40 2.28 10.18
C GLU A 72 1.56 1.80 11.07
N LEU A 73 2.61 2.62 11.14
CA LEU A 73 3.53 2.55 12.26
C LEU A 73 2.66 2.81 13.48
N GLU A 74 2.64 1.86 14.42
CA GLU A 74 2.10 2.01 15.77
C GLU A 74 2.76 3.24 16.41
N LYS A 75 2.26 4.44 16.09
CA LYS A 75 2.71 5.68 16.69
C LYS A 75 2.23 5.65 18.13
N ASP A 76 3.09 6.15 19.01
CA ASP A 76 2.75 6.31 20.42
C ASP A 76 1.55 7.24 20.54
N HIS A 77 0.39 6.64 20.75
CA HIS A 77 -0.85 7.37 20.97
C HIS A 77 -0.85 7.90 22.40
N VAL A 78 -0.82 9.22 22.53
CA VAL A 78 -0.99 9.90 23.81
C VAL A 78 -2.49 9.99 24.10
N ARG A 79 -2.88 9.50 25.28
CA ARG A 79 -4.25 9.62 25.80
C ARG A 79 -4.24 10.59 26.96
N ILE A 80 -5.20 11.53 26.96
CA ILE A 80 -5.36 12.53 28.03
C ILE A 80 -6.77 12.46 28.58
N TYR A 81 -6.89 12.34 29.91
CA TYR A 81 -8.19 12.29 30.60
C TYR A 81 -8.10 12.84 32.03
N PRO A 82 -9.19 13.37 32.60
CA PRO A 82 -10.43 13.71 31.91
C PRO A 82 -10.23 14.91 30.99
N ASN A 83 -10.97 14.96 29.89
CA ASN A 83 -11.07 16.15 29.04
C ASN A 83 -12.55 16.30 28.62
N PRO A 84 -13.28 17.33 29.07
CA PRO A 84 -12.83 18.51 29.85
C PRO A 84 -12.38 18.21 31.30
N THR A 85 -11.60 19.11 31.90
CA THR A 85 -11.05 18.98 33.26
C THR A 85 -11.22 20.25 34.10
N ALA A 86 -11.22 20.13 35.43
CA ALA A 86 -11.20 21.25 36.38
C ALA A 86 -9.83 21.41 37.05
N ASP A 87 -9.16 20.36 37.49
CA ASP A 87 -7.93 20.53 38.29
C ASP A 87 -6.70 19.96 37.61
N PHE A 88 -6.80 18.74 37.08
CA PHE A 88 -5.64 18.01 36.58
C PHE A 88 -6.03 17.07 35.44
N VAL A 89 -5.03 16.67 34.66
CA VAL A 89 -5.19 15.62 33.65
C VAL A 89 -4.14 14.54 33.85
N HIS A 90 -4.51 13.33 33.51
CA HIS A 90 -3.64 12.18 33.37
C HIS A 90 -3.27 12.01 31.90
N ILE A 91 -2.00 11.78 31.66
CA ILE A 91 -1.40 11.61 30.35
C ILE A 91 -0.78 10.21 30.33
N THR A 92 -1.26 9.35 29.43
CA THR A 92 -0.77 7.98 29.28
C THR A 92 -0.34 7.74 27.83
N LEU A 93 0.72 6.94 27.65
CA LEU A 93 1.12 6.44 26.33
C LEU A 93 0.81 4.95 26.22
N ASN A 94 0.64 4.47 25.00
CA ASN A 94 0.57 3.04 24.72
C ASN A 94 1.93 2.34 24.90
N SER A 95 3.03 3.06 24.70
CA SER A 95 4.38 2.54 24.91
C SER A 95 4.79 2.54 26.38
N LYS A 96 5.84 1.78 26.70
CA LYS A 96 6.50 1.81 28.02
C LYS A 96 7.26 3.12 28.29
N SER A 97 7.27 4.05 27.33
CA SER A 97 7.92 5.34 27.46
C SER A 97 7.18 6.22 28.47
N LYS A 98 7.93 7.04 29.21
CA LYS A 98 7.38 8.03 30.14
C LYS A 98 7.56 9.43 29.57
N ILE A 99 6.54 10.26 29.74
CA ILE A 99 6.64 11.71 29.49
C ILE A 99 7.03 12.37 30.81
N GLU A 100 8.16 13.06 30.82
CA GLU A 100 8.67 13.77 32.00
C GLU A 100 8.21 15.22 32.04
N ASP A 101 8.19 15.88 30.89
CA ASP A 101 7.91 17.31 30.76
C ASP A 101 6.74 17.55 29.80
N ALA A 102 5.85 18.48 30.15
CA ALA A 102 4.84 19.02 29.25
C ALA A 102 4.82 20.56 29.29
N GLU A 103 4.48 21.11 28.14
CA GLU A 103 4.32 22.55 27.92
C GLU A 103 2.88 22.82 27.48
N VAL A 104 2.25 23.83 28.07
CA VAL A 104 0.86 24.18 27.80
C VAL A 104 0.81 25.56 27.17
N TYR A 105 0.10 25.66 26.05
CA TYR A 105 -0.07 26.87 25.27
C TYR A 105 -1.54 27.29 25.23
N ASP A 106 -1.79 28.59 25.22
CA ASP A 106 -3.13 29.12 24.98
C ASP A 106 -3.47 29.17 23.48
N THR A 107 -4.68 29.64 23.15
CA THR A 107 -5.15 29.76 21.76
C THR A 107 -4.36 30.77 20.91
N ALA A 108 -3.61 31.67 21.54
CA ALA A 108 -2.72 32.62 20.87
C ALA A 108 -1.30 32.05 20.68
N GLY A 109 -1.03 30.82 21.12
CA GLY A 109 0.29 30.18 21.05
C GLY A 109 1.27 30.66 22.11
N ARG A 110 0.81 31.31 23.19
CA ARG A 110 1.67 31.73 24.30
C ARG A 110 1.87 30.57 25.27
N LEU A 111 3.10 30.34 25.70
CA LEU A 111 3.42 29.36 26.74
C LEU A 111 2.89 29.86 28.09
N VAL A 112 1.92 29.15 28.67
CA VAL A 112 1.25 29.53 29.93
C VAL A 112 1.64 28.65 31.11
N LEU A 113 2.10 27.42 30.86
CA LEU A 113 2.55 26.50 31.89
C LEU A 113 3.68 25.62 31.35
N LYS A 114 4.72 25.43 32.16
CA LYS A 114 5.74 24.41 31.94
C LYS A 114 5.86 23.60 33.22
N ALA A 115 5.56 22.32 33.14
CA ALA A 115 5.49 21.46 34.32
C ALA A 115 6.10 20.09 34.06
N LYS A 116 6.72 19.55 35.11
CA LYS A 116 7.09 18.14 35.17
C LYS A 116 5.86 17.32 35.55
N LEU A 117 5.66 16.21 34.86
CA LEU A 117 4.59 15.28 35.19
C LEU A 117 5.01 14.44 36.40
N ASP A 118 4.17 14.43 37.43
CA ASP A 118 4.27 13.47 38.51
C ASP A 118 3.41 12.25 38.17
N SER A 119 4.06 11.13 37.85
CA SER A 119 3.37 9.86 37.56
C SER A 119 2.29 9.99 36.46
N GLY A 120 2.57 10.82 35.45
CA GLY A 120 1.64 11.08 34.34
C GLY A 120 0.55 12.11 34.65
N LYS A 121 0.57 12.75 35.83
CA LYS A 121 -0.39 13.79 36.22
C LYS A 121 0.16 15.18 35.91
N LEU A 122 -0.66 16.01 35.28
CA LEU A 122 -0.39 17.43 35.01
C LEU A 122 -1.42 18.29 35.75
N ASP A 123 -0.94 19.22 36.58
CA ASP A 123 -1.77 20.17 37.33
C ASP A 123 -2.10 21.41 36.47
N LEU A 124 -3.37 21.75 36.38
CA LEU A 124 -3.90 22.85 35.57
C LEU A 124 -4.70 23.86 36.42
N ARG A 125 -4.67 23.76 37.75
CA ARG A 125 -5.44 24.62 38.67
C ARG A 125 -5.07 26.10 38.57
N SER A 126 -3.85 26.40 38.17
CA SER A 126 -3.37 27.78 37.97
C SER A 126 -3.92 28.44 36.69
N LEU A 127 -4.52 27.67 35.79
CA LEU A 127 -5.05 28.16 34.52
C LEU A 127 -6.53 28.52 34.65
N HIS A 128 -6.92 29.59 33.97
CA HIS A 128 -8.33 29.98 33.85
C HIS A 128 -9.10 28.99 32.98
N SER A 129 -10.43 29.01 33.06
CA SER A 129 -11.28 28.23 32.16
C SER A 129 -11.05 28.64 30.71
N GLY A 130 -10.85 27.67 29.82
CA GLY A 130 -10.50 27.95 28.43
C GLY A 130 -10.03 26.71 27.67
N VAL A 131 -9.59 26.94 26.43
CA VAL A 131 -9.01 25.91 25.55
C VAL A 131 -7.49 26.06 25.55
N TYR A 132 -6.78 24.96 25.73
CA TYR A 132 -5.32 24.93 25.74
C TYR A 132 -4.78 23.80 24.87
N MET A 133 -3.54 23.95 24.42
CA MET A 133 -2.80 22.93 23.68
C MET A 133 -1.65 22.43 24.57
N ILE A 134 -1.57 21.13 24.79
CA ILE A 134 -0.45 20.49 25.48
C ILE A 134 0.51 19.94 24.45
N THR A 135 1.79 20.29 24.56
CA THR A 135 2.88 19.73 23.77
C THR A 135 3.88 19.01 24.67
N PHE A 136 4.67 18.15 24.05
CA PHE A 136 5.66 17.32 24.71
C PHE A 136 7.03 17.57 24.08
N LYS A 137 8.09 17.29 24.85
CA LYS A 137 9.47 17.44 24.37
C LYS A 137 9.79 16.52 23.18
N ASN A 138 9.11 15.38 23.07
CA ASN A 138 9.29 14.46 21.95
C ASN A 138 8.51 14.99 20.72
N PRO A 139 9.20 15.36 19.62
CA PRO A 139 8.57 15.89 18.42
C PRO A 139 7.64 14.89 17.70
N ASP A 140 7.79 13.59 17.97
CA ASP A 140 6.93 12.56 17.38
C ASP A 140 5.53 12.53 18.01
N LEU A 141 5.38 13.09 19.22
CA LEU A 141 4.11 13.15 19.92
C LEU A 141 3.31 14.37 19.43
N GLN A 142 2.06 14.11 19.04
CA GLN A 142 1.18 15.18 18.56
C GLN A 142 0.70 16.06 19.72
N PRO A 143 0.59 17.38 19.51
CA PRO A 143 -0.07 18.28 20.45
C PRO A 143 -1.53 17.86 20.70
N ILE A 144 -1.98 17.95 21.95
CA ILE A 144 -3.36 17.60 22.31
C ILE A 144 -4.09 18.82 22.84
N LYS A 145 -5.28 19.06 22.29
CA LYS A 145 -6.21 20.09 22.76
C LYS A 145 -6.97 19.63 24.00
N ILE A 146 -6.98 20.46 25.04
CA ILE A 146 -7.77 20.24 26.26
C ILE A 146 -8.71 21.40 26.54
N ILE A 147 -9.78 21.12 27.29
CA ILE A 147 -10.76 22.11 27.73
C ILE A 147 -10.74 22.17 29.26
N LYS A 148 -10.33 23.31 29.81
CA LYS A 148 -10.39 23.62 31.24
C LYS A 148 -11.75 24.25 31.55
N LYS A 149 -12.50 23.60 32.44
CA LYS A 149 -13.73 24.11 33.05
C LYS A 149 -13.39 24.88 34.34
N PRO A 150 -14.28 25.77 34.81
CA PRO A 150 -14.12 26.43 36.11
C PRO A 150 -13.84 25.43 37.22
#